data_AF-A0A4Z1JQS5-F1
#
_entry.id   AF-A0A4Z1JQS5-F1
#
_cell.length_a   1.000
_cell.length_b   1.000
_cell.length_c   1.000
_cell.angle_alpha   90.00
_cell.angle_beta   90.00
_cell.angle_gamma   90.00
#
_symmetry.space_group_name_H-M   'P 1'
#
loop_
_entity.id
_entity.type
_entity.pdbx_description
1 polymer ?
#
loop_
_entity_poly.entity_id
_entity_poly.type
_entity_poly.pdbx_seq_one_letter_code
_entity_poly.pdbx_strand_id
1 'polypeptide(L)'
;MPAPMLYGRTIPFGPYTPEDLVQARRENPKEKLASRALEKYAHANWNGSASNKWFWKNNCRYTCGDDIIYNQIWVPRTKEVRCPYNGKKYLVPLGGPPTLSQIDVPKPQRLSKLLAHKSDMEWCLPRDHPRHLLNFPQEILDAIFGFTLSTQNFTVAPDVSTSNKMDKYEDSKLHSTYTLVEAGYRMAQPNTPHFESLDISTVIHEQRYDAQGKYFVLRRVCRHLIDATILRVCKSICDQGNELLYAGNEFKFSTTKTGKLGAAESLFEDGLIPSPGSHRSFCQGRDCQKATEIRQEMADDAISIIQNRTPVQDLYFDMYHDLFVRFLRAIGPSKAAMIKTLHFSGPIKQHYCSQDSSCTKAYKCCEDDLIESLLLYITLIKKFCKNLQKLVIVMRKDFETSDSFRGGRTFYDYEERGRQCYARLQDLLENQIRELNTVQHLEVYEVHRDEVECAKETEAWFSERTRLRGLEALQKAKLQSRMQALTFGDDDASSSVETSV
;
A
#
# COMPACT_ATOMS: atom_id res chain seq x y z
N MET A 1 -17.35 -1.35 -33.09
CA MET A 1 -16.79 -1.97 -31.87
C MET A 1 -15.95 -3.16 -32.31
N PRO A 2 -14.73 -3.38 -31.78
CA PRO A 2 -14.01 -4.62 -32.06
C PRO A 2 -14.81 -5.81 -31.49
N ALA A 3 -14.88 -6.90 -32.24
CA ALA A 3 -15.51 -8.13 -31.78
C ALA A 3 -14.83 -8.59 -30.48
N PRO A 4 -15.59 -9.08 -29.47
CA PRO A 4 -14.98 -9.62 -28.26
C PRO A 4 -14.03 -10.75 -28.65
N MET A 5 -12.77 -10.67 -28.22
CA MET A 5 -11.84 -11.79 -28.32
C MET A 5 -12.51 -13.00 -27.68
N LEU A 6 -12.84 -14.00 -28.50
CA LEU A 6 -13.22 -15.31 -28.02
C LEU A 6 -12.01 -15.86 -27.26
N TYR A 7 -12.05 -15.82 -25.92
CA TYR A 7 -11.18 -16.63 -25.06
C TYR A 7 -11.55 -18.12 -25.19
N GLY A 8 -11.68 -18.62 -26.41
CA GLY A 8 -11.84 -20.02 -26.76
C GLY A 8 -10.46 -20.59 -27.00
N ARG A 9 -9.97 -21.41 -26.07
CA ARG A 9 -8.69 -22.10 -26.23
C ARG A 9 -8.74 -23.02 -27.46
N THR A 10 -7.67 -23.02 -28.24
CA THR A 10 -7.50 -23.81 -29.47
C THR A 10 -6.85 -25.18 -29.23
N ILE A 11 -6.44 -25.50 -27.99
CA ILE A 11 -5.79 -26.77 -27.63
C ILE A 11 -6.85 -27.73 -27.03
N PRO A 12 -6.95 -28.99 -27.50
CA PRO A 12 -7.82 -29.99 -26.89
C PRO A 12 -7.40 -30.29 -25.45
N PHE A 13 -8.34 -30.26 -24.50
CA PHE A 13 -8.08 -30.58 -23.09
C PHE A 13 -8.36 -32.06 -22.80
N GLY A 14 -7.40 -32.75 -22.18
CA GLY A 14 -7.43 -34.20 -21.90
C GLY A 14 -7.72 -34.55 -20.43
N PRO A 15 -7.96 -35.82 -20.07
CA PRO A 15 -8.08 -36.21 -18.66
C PRO A 15 -6.74 -36.12 -17.93
N TYR A 16 -6.78 -35.98 -16.60
CA TYR A 16 -5.62 -36.31 -15.76
C TYR A 16 -5.23 -37.78 -15.95
N THR A 17 -3.92 -38.05 -16.03
CA THR A 17 -3.36 -39.38 -16.29
C THR A 17 -3.23 -40.21 -15.00
N PRO A 18 -3.00 -41.53 -15.09
CA PRO A 18 -2.70 -42.35 -13.92
C PRO A 18 -1.50 -41.85 -13.11
N GLU A 19 -0.48 -41.30 -13.77
CA GLU A 19 0.71 -40.71 -13.13
C GLU A 19 0.35 -39.47 -12.32
N ASP A 20 -0.52 -38.61 -12.86
CA ASP A 20 -1.03 -37.44 -12.14
C ASP A 20 -1.80 -37.89 -10.87
N LEU A 21 -2.57 -38.99 -10.94
CA LEU A 21 -3.28 -39.53 -9.77
C LEU A 21 -2.32 -40.07 -8.71
N VAL A 22 -1.22 -40.71 -9.11
CA VAL A 22 -0.17 -41.17 -8.18
C VAL A 22 0.44 -39.97 -7.45
N GLN A 23 0.79 -38.92 -8.19
CA GLN A 23 1.35 -37.70 -7.61
C GLN A 23 0.33 -37.00 -6.70
N ALA A 24 -0.93 -36.89 -7.13
CA ALA A 24 -2.02 -36.32 -6.34
C ALA A 24 -2.22 -37.03 -4.99
N ARG A 25 -2.13 -38.37 -4.97
CA ARG A 25 -2.21 -39.18 -3.75
C ARG A 25 -0.98 -39.02 -2.85
N ARG A 26 0.21 -38.84 -3.44
CA ARG A 26 1.43 -38.56 -2.68
C ARG A 26 1.34 -37.22 -1.96
N GLU A 27 0.81 -36.19 -2.62
CA GLU A 27 0.62 -34.86 -2.04
C GLU A 27 -0.56 -34.80 -1.06
N ASN A 28 -1.57 -35.66 -1.25
CA ASN A 28 -2.79 -35.69 -0.43
C ASN A 28 -3.05 -37.10 0.14
N PRO A 29 -2.17 -37.63 1.01
CA PRO A 29 -2.22 -39.03 1.45
C PRO A 29 -3.48 -39.38 2.27
N LYS A 30 -4.13 -38.38 2.86
CA LYS A 30 -5.38 -38.55 3.62
C LYS A 30 -6.60 -38.71 2.71
N GLU A 31 -6.50 -38.40 1.42
CA GLU A 31 -7.64 -38.39 0.49
C GLU A 31 -7.78 -39.74 -0.23
N LYS A 32 -8.79 -40.53 0.15
CA LYS A 32 -8.99 -41.89 -0.39
C LYS A 32 -9.66 -41.91 -1.76
N LEU A 33 -10.46 -40.89 -2.08
CA LEU A 33 -11.18 -40.78 -3.34
C LEU A 33 -10.27 -40.19 -4.44
N ALA A 34 -10.13 -40.91 -5.55
CA ALA A 34 -9.30 -40.47 -6.68
C ALA A 34 -9.74 -39.11 -7.23
N SER A 35 -11.06 -38.87 -7.32
CA SER A 35 -11.64 -37.59 -7.74
C SER A 35 -11.27 -36.43 -6.82
N ARG A 36 -11.28 -36.63 -5.49
CA ARG A 36 -10.90 -35.59 -4.52
C ARG A 36 -9.40 -35.36 -4.46
N ALA A 37 -8.59 -36.42 -4.63
CA ALA A 37 -7.15 -36.27 -4.72
C ALA A 37 -6.78 -35.43 -5.96
N LEU A 38 -7.36 -35.75 -7.12
CA LEU A 38 -7.17 -35.00 -8.37
C LEU A 38 -7.72 -33.57 -8.28
N GLU A 39 -8.84 -33.36 -7.58
CA GLU A 39 -9.35 -32.01 -7.32
C GLU A 39 -8.32 -31.18 -6.54
N LYS A 40 -7.84 -31.67 -5.39
CA LYS A 40 -6.83 -30.96 -4.58
C LYS A 40 -5.54 -30.72 -5.37
N TYR A 41 -5.14 -31.71 -6.17
CA TYR A 41 -3.99 -31.60 -7.06
C TYR A 41 -4.19 -30.52 -8.14
N ALA A 42 -5.36 -30.46 -8.77
CA ALA A 42 -5.71 -29.42 -9.73
C ALA A 42 -5.74 -28.02 -9.08
N HIS A 43 -6.23 -27.92 -7.85
CA HIS A 43 -6.18 -26.70 -7.04
C HIS A 43 -4.75 -26.25 -6.71
N ALA A 44 -3.86 -27.18 -6.36
CA ALA A 44 -2.45 -26.88 -6.09
C ALA A 44 -1.67 -26.48 -7.36
N ASN A 45 -2.03 -27.05 -8.51
CA ASN A 45 -1.33 -26.88 -9.78
C ASN A 45 -2.09 -25.99 -10.78
N TRP A 46 -2.81 -24.99 -10.27
CA TRP A 46 -3.72 -24.14 -11.05
C TRP A 46 -3.03 -23.32 -12.15
N ASN A 47 -1.73 -23.05 -12.02
CA ASN A 47 -0.93 -22.30 -12.98
C ASN A 47 -0.14 -23.25 -13.91
N GLY A 48 -0.41 -23.20 -15.22
CA GLY A 48 0.36 -23.92 -16.25
C GLY A 48 -0.42 -24.96 -17.05
N SER A 49 0.31 -25.95 -17.61
CA SER A 49 -0.19 -27.02 -18.49
C SER A 49 -1.28 -27.91 -17.86
N ALA A 50 -1.40 -27.92 -16.53
CA ALA A 50 -2.50 -28.56 -15.80
C ALA A 50 -3.88 -27.92 -16.08
N SER A 51 -3.92 -26.65 -16.54
CA SER A 51 -5.17 -25.99 -16.97
C SER A 51 -5.77 -26.59 -18.25
N ASN A 52 -5.06 -27.49 -18.94
CA ASN A 52 -5.57 -28.26 -20.09
C ASN A 52 -5.97 -29.69 -19.72
N LYS A 53 -6.08 -30.00 -18.42
CA LYS A 53 -6.54 -31.29 -17.92
C LYS A 53 -7.91 -31.20 -17.25
N TRP A 54 -8.66 -32.29 -17.25
CA TRP A 54 -9.94 -32.40 -16.56
C TRP A 54 -10.04 -33.61 -15.64
N PHE A 55 -10.83 -33.49 -14.58
CA PHE A 55 -11.12 -34.55 -13.61
C PHE A 55 -12.63 -34.76 -13.44
N TRP A 56 -13.03 -35.95 -12.99
CA TRP A 56 -14.42 -36.27 -12.68
C TRP A 56 -14.77 -35.86 -11.24
N LYS A 57 -15.89 -35.17 -11.08
CA LYS A 57 -16.53 -34.90 -9.78
C LYS A 57 -18.04 -34.85 -9.98
N ASN A 58 -18.81 -35.53 -9.11
CA ASN A 58 -20.27 -35.53 -9.16
C ASN A 58 -20.85 -35.84 -10.56
N ASN A 59 -20.30 -36.84 -11.26
CA ASN A 59 -20.66 -37.22 -12.64
C ASN A 59 -20.54 -36.08 -13.68
N CYS A 60 -19.72 -35.07 -13.40
CA CYS A 60 -19.40 -33.99 -14.33
C CYS A 60 -17.88 -33.88 -14.50
N ARG A 61 -17.46 -33.39 -15.67
CA ARG A 61 -16.06 -33.04 -15.93
C ARG A 61 -15.76 -31.64 -15.37
N TYR A 62 -14.63 -31.50 -14.69
CA TYR A 62 -14.13 -30.25 -14.13
C TYR A 62 -12.74 -29.95 -14.66
N THR A 63 -12.44 -28.68 -14.94
CA THR A 63 -11.11 -28.21 -15.33
C THR A 63 -10.82 -26.86 -14.69
N CYS A 64 -9.55 -26.50 -14.55
CA CYS A 64 -9.13 -25.20 -14.02
C CYS A 64 -8.90 -24.23 -15.18
N GLY A 65 -9.62 -23.12 -15.19
CA GLY A 65 -9.47 -22.05 -16.18
C GLY A 65 -8.67 -20.88 -15.65
N ASP A 66 -8.35 -19.95 -16.55
CA ASP A 66 -7.64 -18.73 -16.18
C ASP A 66 -8.40 -17.93 -15.12
N ASP A 67 -7.65 -17.31 -14.23
CA ASP A 67 -8.21 -16.49 -13.16
C ASP A 67 -8.92 -15.26 -13.72
N ILE A 68 -9.94 -14.82 -13.00
CA ILE A 68 -10.73 -13.65 -13.32
C ILE A 68 -10.31 -12.53 -12.36
N ILE A 69 -9.76 -11.46 -12.92
CA ILE A 69 -9.55 -10.22 -12.18
C ILE A 69 -10.93 -9.57 -11.99
N TYR A 70 -11.34 -9.36 -10.74
CA TYR A 70 -12.69 -8.89 -10.43
C TYR A 70 -12.94 -7.49 -11.01
N ASN A 71 -11.98 -6.57 -10.95
CA ASN A 71 -12.13 -5.26 -11.59
C ASN A 71 -11.54 -5.31 -13.01
N GLN A 72 -12.29 -4.81 -14.00
CA GLN A 72 -11.71 -4.63 -15.33
C GLN A 72 -10.62 -3.56 -15.24
N ILE A 73 -9.42 -3.95 -15.63
CA ILE A 73 -8.31 -3.04 -15.78
C ILE A 73 -8.56 -2.20 -17.04
N TRP A 74 -8.89 -0.92 -16.88
CA TRP A 74 -8.95 0.01 -18.00
C TRP A 74 -7.55 0.24 -18.55
N VAL A 75 -7.23 -0.23 -19.75
CA VAL A 75 -5.93 0.07 -20.37
C VAL A 75 -6.05 1.35 -21.20
N PRO A 76 -5.31 2.43 -20.87
CA PRO A 76 -5.29 3.61 -21.72
C PRO A 76 -4.84 3.23 -23.13
N ARG A 77 -5.50 3.80 -24.14
CA ARG A 77 -4.88 3.85 -25.46
C ARG A 77 -3.65 4.74 -25.34
N THR A 78 -2.48 4.25 -25.70
CA THR A 78 -1.25 5.02 -25.67
C THR A 78 -0.55 4.97 -27.01
N LYS A 79 0.30 5.97 -27.26
CA LYS A 79 1.25 6.00 -28.37
C LYS A 79 2.65 6.04 -27.81
N GLU A 80 3.52 5.23 -28.39
CA GLU A 80 4.95 5.32 -28.13
C GLU A 80 5.51 6.60 -28.77
N VAL A 81 6.15 7.43 -27.95
CA VAL A 81 6.84 8.64 -28.37
C VAL A 81 8.29 8.56 -27.91
N ARG A 82 9.22 8.87 -28.81
CA ARG A 82 10.63 9.03 -28.47
C ARG A 82 10.88 10.49 -28.10
N CYS A 83 11.34 10.72 -26.87
CA CYS A 83 11.65 12.06 -26.38
C CYS A 83 12.87 12.63 -27.10
N PRO A 84 12.81 13.87 -27.65
CA PRO A 84 13.94 14.48 -28.35
C PRO A 84 15.09 14.85 -27.42
N TYR A 85 14.83 15.10 -26.13
CA TYR A 85 15.84 15.56 -25.18
C TYR A 85 16.75 14.45 -24.65
N ASN A 86 16.22 13.25 -24.46
CA ASN A 86 16.96 12.15 -23.83
C ASN A 86 16.94 10.84 -24.63
N GLY A 87 16.26 10.80 -25.79
CA GLY A 87 16.18 9.64 -26.67
C GLY A 87 15.41 8.44 -26.10
N LYS A 88 14.86 8.54 -24.88
CA LYS A 88 14.11 7.47 -24.23
C LYS A 88 12.69 7.37 -24.80
N LYS A 89 12.08 6.20 -24.62
CA LYS A 89 10.71 5.91 -25.05
C LYS A 89 9.71 6.19 -23.93
N TYR A 90 8.61 6.83 -24.28
CA TYR A 90 7.50 7.17 -23.40
C TYR A 90 6.19 6.73 -24.03
N LEU A 91 5.19 6.44 -23.20
CA LEU A 91 3.84 6.06 -23.62
C LEU A 91 2.88 7.19 -23.30
N VAL A 92 2.55 7.99 -24.31
CA VAL A 92 1.67 9.14 -24.15
C VAL A 92 0.22 8.69 -24.35
N PRO A 93 -0.70 8.97 -23.42
CA PRO A 93 -2.11 8.61 -23.57
C PRO A 93 -2.72 9.29 -24.81
N LEU A 94 -3.40 8.48 -25.61
CA LEU A 94 -4.19 8.88 -26.76
C LEU A 94 -5.61 9.20 -26.27
N GLY A 95 -5.82 10.46 -25.90
CA GLY A 95 -7.09 10.98 -25.39
C GLY A 95 -6.90 11.73 -24.07
N GLY A 96 -7.94 12.45 -23.65
CA GLY A 96 -7.99 13.09 -22.34
C GLY A 96 -8.00 12.06 -21.19
N PRO A 97 -8.05 12.53 -19.93
CA PRO A 97 -8.17 11.64 -18.77
C PRO A 97 -9.36 10.69 -18.92
N PRO A 98 -9.27 9.44 -18.41
CA PRO A 98 -10.36 8.49 -18.51
C PRO A 98 -11.62 9.05 -17.85
N THR A 99 -12.74 8.95 -18.55
CA THR A 99 -14.08 9.20 -17.99
C THR A 99 -14.43 8.12 -16.98
N LEU A 100 -15.32 8.43 -16.02
CA LEU A 100 -15.81 7.40 -15.09
C LEU A 100 -16.42 6.20 -15.82
N SER A 101 -17.13 6.42 -16.93
CA SER A 101 -17.66 5.33 -17.78
C SER A 101 -16.58 4.44 -18.42
N GLN A 102 -15.35 4.94 -18.57
CA GLN A 102 -14.21 4.14 -19.04
C GLN A 102 -13.49 3.42 -17.91
N ILE A 103 -13.62 3.89 -16.67
CA ILE A 103 -13.02 3.26 -15.48
C ILE A 103 -13.96 2.17 -14.96
N ASP A 104 -15.26 2.47 -14.86
CA ASP A 104 -16.30 1.60 -14.33
C ASP A 104 -16.96 0.80 -15.46
N VAL A 105 -16.14 0.18 -16.33
CA VAL A 105 -16.67 -0.66 -17.42
C VAL A 105 -17.36 -1.87 -16.80
N PRO A 106 -18.66 -2.10 -17.09
CA PRO A 106 -19.33 -3.29 -16.60
C PRO A 106 -18.61 -4.53 -17.12
N LYS A 107 -18.40 -5.50 -16.23
CA LYS A 107 -17.90 -6.83 -16.61
C LYS A 107 -18.66 -7.34 -17.84
N PRO A 108 -18.00 -8.07 -18.76
CA PRO A 108 -18.70 -8.71 -19.86
C PRO A 108 -19.90 -9.48 -19.31
N GLN A 109 -21.09 -9.34 -19.91
CA GLN A 109 -22.35 -9.86 -19.36
C GLN A 109 -22.26 -11.34 -18.92
N ARG A 110 -21.50 -12.15 -19.65
CA ARG A 110 -21.19 -13.54 -19.30
C ARG A 110 -20.52 -13.68 -17.93
N LEU A 111 -19.50 -12.87 -17.65
CA LEU A 111 -18.79 -12.86 -16.37
C LEU A 111 -19.61 -12.15 -15.29
N SER A 112 -20.34 -11.09 -15.63
CA SER A 112 -21.22 -10.40 -14.69
C SER A 112 -22.24 -11.35 -14.04
N LYS A 113 -22.90 -12.23 -14.80
CA LYS A 113 -23.83 -13.24 -14.25
C LYS A 113 -23.16 -14.30 -13.36
N LEU A 114 -21.90 -14.63 -13.62
CA LEU A 114 -21.15 -15.64 -12.86
C LEU A 114 -20.54 -15.05 -11.58
N LEU A 115 -20.20 -13.76 -11.62
CA LEU A 115 -19.59 -13.00 -10.52
C LEU A 115 -20.61 -12.31 -9.64
N ALA A 116 -21.84 -12.13 -10.12
CA ALA A 116 -22.93 -11.59 -9.35
C ALA A 116 -23.12 -12.47 -8.11
N HIS A 117 -22.97 -11.88 -6.94
CA HIS A 117 -23.37 -12.56 -5.73
C HIS A 117 -24.88 -12.83 -5.83
N LYS A 118 -25.38 -13.94 -5.28
CA LYS A 118 -26.82 -14.26 -5.34
C LYS A 118 -27.69 -13.11 -4.80
N SER A 119 -27.09 -12.31 -3.92
CA SER A 119 -27.73 -11.16 -3.31
C SER A 119 -27.57 -9.86 -4.12
N ASP A 120 -26.76 -9.78 -5.18
CA ASP A 120 -26.65 -8.55 -6.00
C ASP A 120 -28.00 -8.15 -6.65
N MET A 121 -28.93 -9.11 -6.78
CA MET A 121 -30.30 -8.87 -7.24
C MET A 121 -31.25 -8.38 -6.12
N GLU A 122 -30.85 -8.51 -4.85
CA GLU A 122 -31.68 -8.27 -3.66
C GLU A 122 -31.21 -7.06 -2.83
N TRP A 123 -30.04 -6.48 -3.13
CA TRP A 123 -29.42 -5.41 -2.32
C TRP A 123 -29.58 -4.01 -2.89
N CYS A 124 -30.12 -3.86 -4.10
CA CYS A 124 -30.58 -2.58 -4.65
C CYS A 124 -31.91 -2.16 -4.01
N LEU A 125 -31.93 -2.09 -2.68
CA LEU A 125 -33.09 -1.72 -1.90
C LEU A 125 -33.21 -0.19 -1.85
N PRO A 126 -34.44 0.37 -1.86
CA PRO A 126 -34.63 1.80 -1.67
C PRO A 126 -34.31 2.20 -0.21
N ARG A 127 -34.01 3.49 0.02
CA ARG A 127 -33.49 4.00 1.32
C ARG A 127 -34.44 3.72 2.50
N ASP A 128 -35.74 3.72 2.23
CA ASP A 128 -36.84 3.46 3.16
C ASP A 128 -36.99 1.97 3.53
N HIS A 129 -36.36 1.06 2.79
CA HIS A 129 -36.44 -0.35 3.09
C HIS A 129 -35.67 -0.70 4.39
N PRO A 130 -36.25 -1.44 5.34
CA PRO A 130 -35.60 -1.76 6.62
C PRO A 130 -34.24 -2.49 6.49
N ARG A 131 -34.04 -3.21 5.39
CA ARG A 131 -32.80 -3.94 5.08
C ARG A 131 -31.82 -3.19 4.16
N HIS A 132 -32.07 -1.92 3.87
CA HIS A 132 -31.08 -1.10 3.16
C HIS A 132 -29.76 -1.08 3.94
N LEU A 133 -28.61 -1.20 3.28
CA LEU A 133 -27.29 -1.30 3.92
C LEU A 133 -27.09 -0.23 5.02
N LEU A 134 -27.34 1.04 4.68
CA LEU A 134 -27.22 2.18 5.59
C LEU A 134 -28.30 2.27 6.69
N ASN A 135 -29.17 1.26 6.83
CA ASN A 135 -30.08 1.11 7.97
C ASN A 135 -29.56 0.08 8.98
N PHE A 136 -28.44 -0.60 8.70
CA PHE A 136 -27.80 -1.47 9.68
C PHE A 136 -27.16 -0.65 10.81
N PRO A 137 -27.06 -1.22 12.03
CA PRO A 137 -26.28 -0.65 13.11
C PRO A 137 -24.85 -0.32 12.68
N GLN A 138 -24.29 0.75 13.25
CA GLN A 138 -22.95 1.24 12.88
C GLN A 138 -21.88 0.15 13.04
N GLU A 139 -21.97 -0.68 14.07
CA GLU A 139 -21.06 -1.82 14.31
C GLU A 139 -21.01 -2.81 13.14
N ILE A 140 -22.16 -3.07 12.51
CA ILE A 140 -22.24 -3.97 11.35
C ILE A 140 -21.64 -3.28 10.11
N LEU A 141 -21.92 -1.98 9.93
CA LEU A 141 -21.32 -1.19 8.85
C LEU A 141 -19.81 -1.13 8.98
N ASP A 142 -19.29 -0.88 10.17
CA ASP A 142 -17.86 -0.83 10.46
C ASP A 142 -17.19 -2.18 10.23
N ALA A 143 -17.86 -3.29 10.56
CA ALA A 143 -17.34 -4.63 10.26
C ALA A 143 -17.26 -4.88 8.75
N ILE A 144 -18.30 -4.51 7.99
CA ILE A 144 -18.34 -4.66 6.52
C ILE A 144 -17.28 -3.78 5.85
N PHE A 145 -17.22 -2.51 6.24
CA PHE A 145 -16.27 -1.55 5.70
C PHE A 145 -14.84 -1.88 6.13
N GLY A 146 -14.63 -2.30 7.38
CA GLY A 146 -13.33 -2.76 7.87
C GLY A 146 -12.80 -3.93 7.06
N PHE A 147 -13.65 -4.94 6.78
CA PHE A 147 -13.29 -6.05 5.90
C PHE A 147 -12.90 -5.62 4.47
N THR A 148 -13.50 -4.54 3.98
CA THR A 148 -13.35 -4.09 2.58
C THR A 148 -12.24 -3.06 2.41
N LEU A 149 -11.98 -2.24 3.43
CA LEU A 149 -11.15 -1.04 3.35
C LEU A 149 -9.88 -1.12 4.18
N SER A 150 -9.74 -2.12 5.05
CA SER A 150 -8.57 -2.26 5.92
C SER A 150 -7.92 -3.64 5.81
N THR A 151 -6.62 -3.68 6.07
CA THR A 151 -5.85 -4.91 6.17
C THR A 151 -5.15 -4.99 7.53
N GLN A 152 -5.35 -6.10 8.24
CA GLN A 152 -4.74 -6.32 9.56
C GLN A 152 -3.32 -6.90 9.47
N ASN A 153 -3.00 -7.60 8.39
CA ASN A 153 -1.78 -8.41 8.27
C ASN A 153 -0.73 -7.79 7.34
N PHE A 154 -0.96 -6.59 6.83
CA PHE A 154 -0.10 -6.01 5.80
C PHE A 154 0.02 -4.51 5.96
N THR A 155 1.25 -4.01 5.82
CA THR A 155 1.49 -2.58 5.61
C THR A 155 1.25 -2.22 4.13
N VAL A 156 0.49 -1.15 3.92
CA VAL A 156 0.16 -0.60 2.61
C VAL A 156 1.26 0.35 2.19
N ALA A 157 1.90 0.14 1.05
CA ALA A 157 2.80 1.10 0.42
C ALA A 157 2.07 1.75 -0.76
N PRO A 158 1.53 2.98 -0.60
CA PRO A 158 0.83 3.66 -1.69
C PRO A 158 1.74 3.90 -2.88
N ASP A 159 1.26 3.57 -4.07
CA ASP A 159 1.94 3.95 -5.32
C ASP A 159 1.28 5.21 -5.86
N VAL A 160 1.89 6.33 -5.50
CA VAL A 160 1.51 7.65 -6.01
C VAL A 160 2.45 8.10 -7.12
N SER A 161 3.38 7.26 -7.56
CA SER A 161 4.35 7.63 -8.58
C SER A 161 3.67 7.77 -9.95
N THR A 162 4.10 8.77 -10.72
CA THR A 162 3.65 8.95 -12.11
C THR A 162 4.88 8.95 -12.99
N SER A 163 4.99 7.96 -13.87
CA SER A 163 5.92 8.00 -14.98
C SER A 163 5.31 7.29 -16.15
N ASN A 164 5.32 7.94 -17.30
CA ASN A 164 4.94 7.33 -18.57
C ASN A 164 6.16 6.82 -19.35
N LYS A 165 7.34 6.71 -18.72
CA LYS A 165 8.52 6.11 -19.34
C LYS A 165 8.29 4.61 -19.57
N MET A 166 8.60 4.10 -20.76
CA MET A 166 8.29 2.73 -21.17
C MET A 166 8.82 1.64 -20.20
N ASP A 167 10.06 1.75 -19.72
CA ASP A 167 10.63 0.77 -18.74
C ASP A 167 9.80 0.67 -17.45
N LYS A 168 9.04 1.73 -17.10
CA LYS A 168 8.14 1.77 -15.94
C LYS A 168 6.70 1.37 -16.30
N TYR A 169 6.37 1.32 -17.59
CA TYR A 169 5.04 0.98 -18.11
C TYR A 169 4.88 -0.52 -18.40
N GLU A 170 5.98 -1.24 -18.65
CA GLU A 170 5.96 -2.72 -18.66
C GLU A 170 5.65 -3.31 -17.27
N ASP A 171 5.85 -2.53 -16.21
CA ASP A 171 5.34 -2.79 -14.88
C ASP A 171 3.81 -2.54 -14.90
N SER A 172 2.97 -3.53 -14.56
CA SER A 172 1.49 -3.46 -14.62
C SER A 172 0.84 -2.42 -13.65
N LYS A 173 1.66 -1.49 -13.15
CA LYS A 173 1.38 -0.47 -12.13
C LYS A 173 0.44 0.64 -12.55
N LEU A 174 -0.01 0.68 -13.81
CA LEU A 174 -1.03 1.64 -14.24
C LEU A 174 -2.33 1.56 -13.44
N HIS A 175 -2.55 0.46 -12.71
CA HIS A 175 -3.80 0.19 -11.99
C HIS A 175 -3.60 -0.17 -10.51
N SER A 176 -2.37 -0.47 -10.09
CA SER A 176 -2.08 -0.75 -8.69
C SER A 176 -1.76 0.56 -8.00
N THR A 177 -2.74 1.11 -7.27
CA THR A 177 -2.55 2.34 -6.48
C THR A 177 -1.79 2.10 -5.17
N TYR A 178 -1.41 0.85 -4.90
CA TYR A 178 -0.65 0.44 -3.72
C TYR A 178 0.00 -0.94 -3.90
N THR A 179 0.96 -1.24 -3.03
CA THR A 179 1.57 -2.56 -2.84
C THR A 179 1.47 -3.00 -1.38
N LEU A 180 1.47 -4.30 -1.11
CA LEU A 180 1.47 -4.87 0.24
C LEU A 180 2.88 -5.36 0.58
N VAL A 181 3.50 -4.75 1.59
CA VAL A 181 4.95 -4.88 1.83
C VAL A 181 5.35 -6.27 2.31
N GLU A 182 4.53 -6.89 3.16
CA GLU A 182 4.84 -8.18 3.80
C GLU A 182 4.49 -9.39 2.92
N ALA A 183 3.84 -9.17 1.77
CA ALA A 183 3.53 -10.23 0.81
C ALA A 183 4.73 -10.64 -0.07
N GLY A 184 5.91 -10.02 0.11
CA GLY A 184 7.18 -10.44 -0.50
C GLY A 184 7.27 -10.33 -2.03
N TYR A 185 8.41 -10.74 -2.60
CA TYR A 185 8.68 -10.82 -4.05
C TYR A 185 7.73 -11.76 -4.83
N ARG A 186 6.87 -12.52 -4.14
CA ARG A 186 5.89 -13.42 -4.76
C ARG A 186 4.73 -12.68 -5.45
N MET A 187 4.60 -11.38 -5.21
CA MET A 187 3.67 -10.49 -5.92
C MET A 187 4.25 -9.85 -7.20
N ALA A 188 5.47 -10.20 -7.62
CA ALA A 188 6.17 -9.53 -8.73
C ALA A 188 5.99 -10.20 -10.11
N GLN A 189 5.05 -11.13 -10.27
CA GLN A 189 4.76 -11.73 -11.59
C GLN A 189 3.51 -11.07 -12.23
N PRO A 190 3.68 -10.19 -13.23
CA PRO A 190 2.65 -9.28 -13.72
C PRO A 190 1.46 -9.95 -14.43
N ASN A 191 1.50 -11.27 -14.69
CA ASN A 191 0.54 -11.97 -15.56
C ASN A 191 -0.26 -13.09 -14.89
N THR A 192 -0.10 -13.30 -13.58
CA THR A 192 -0.87 -14.30 -12.84
C THR A 192 -1.32 -13.68 -11.53
N PRO A 193 -2.63 -13.52 -11.30
CA PRO A 193 -3.09 -12.99 -10.02
C PRO A 193 -2.63 -13.92 -8.89
N HIS A 194 -1.99 -13.32 -7.91
CA HIS A 194 -1.10 -14.03 -6.99
C HIS A 194 -1.89 -14.88 -6.02
N PHE A 195 -1.46 -16.14 -5.86
CA PHE A 195 -2.10 -17.14 -5.02
C PHE A 195 -2.19 -16.72 -3.53
N GLU A 196 -1.38 -15.74 -3.11
CA GLU A 196 -1.31 -15.23 -1.72
C GLU A 196 -2.13 -13.94 -1.53
N SER A 197 -2.58 -13.29 -2.61
CA SER A 197 -3.65 -12.26 -2.56
C SER A 197 -5.06 -12.88 -2.46
N LEU A 198 -5.12 -14.20 -2.32
CA LEU A 198 -6.34 -15.01 -2.40
C LEU A 198 -7.07 -15.21 -1.08
N ASP A 199 -6.72 -14.52 0.00
CA ASP A 199 -7.50 -14.59 1.24
C ASP A 199 -8.99 -14.24 1.01
N ILE A 200 -9.30 -13.50 -0.07
CA ILE A 200 -10.67 -13.17 -0.49
C ILE A 200 -11.05 -13.82 -1.85
N SER A 201 -10.24 -14.74 -2.38
CA SER A 201 -10.57 -15.35 -3.68
C SER A 201 -11.70 -16.36 -3.55
N THR A 202 -12.71 -16.18 -4.37
CA THR A 202 -13.82 -17.12 -4.49
C THR A 202 -13.60 -17.96 -5.74
N VAL A 203 -13.75 -19.27 -5.62
CA VAL A 203 -13.75 -20.16 -6.79
C VAL A 203 -15.16 -20.22 -7.33
N ILE A 204 -15.34 -19.77 -8.58
CA ILE A 204 -16.62 -19.86 -9.28
C ILE A 204 -16.62 -21.04 -10.24
N HIS A 205 -17.80 -21.60 -10.47
CA HIS A 205 -18.01 -22.74 -11.36
C HIS A 205 -18.70 -22.23 -12.62
N GLU A 206 -17.94 -22.10 -13.71
CA GLU A 206 -18.49 -21.72 -15.00
C GLU A 206 -18.93 -22.96 -15.78
N GLN A 207 -20.23 -23.11 -16.02
CA GLN A 207 -20.76 -24.19 -16.84
C GLN A 207 -20.46 -23.96 -18.33
N ARG A 208 -19.95 -24.99 -19.02
CA ARG A 208 -19.66 -25.01 -20.46
C ARG A 208 -20.10 -26.32 -21.09
N TYR A 209 -20.06 -26.36 -22.43
CA TYR A 209 -20.42 -27.50 -23.25
C TYR A 209 -19.36 -27.71 -24.34
N ASP A 210 -19.03 -28.97 -24.60
CA ASP A 210 -18.23 -29.41 -25.74
C ASP A 210 -18.89 -30.63 -26.41
N ALA A 211 -18.21 -31.25 -27.39
CA ALA A 211 -18.71 -32.44 -28.08
C ALA A 211 -18.95 -33.66 -27.17
N GLN A 212 -18.33 -33.70 -25.98
CA GLN A 212 -18.49 -34.76 -24.97
C GLN A 212 -19.53 -34.38 -23.89
N GLY A 213 -20.21 -33.23 -24.03
CA GLY A 213 -21.30 -32.79 -23.16
C GLY A 213 -20.92 -31.71 -22.16
N LYS A 214 -21.63 -31.67 -21.03
CA LYS A 214 -21.49 -30.64 -20.01
C LYS A 214 -20.18 -30.78 -19.22
N TYR A 215 -19.54 -29.65 -18.93
CA TYR A 215 -18.40 -29.57 -18.02
C TYR A 215 -18.37 -28.25 -17.25
N PHE A 216 -17.57 -28.18 -16.19
CA PHE A 216 -17.38 -26.99 -15.38
C PHE A 216 -15.93 -26.51 -15.44
N VAL A 217 -15.76 -25.21 -15.67
CA VAL A 217 -14.47 -24.53 -15.54
C VAL A 217 -14.45 -23.85 -14.17
N LEU A 218 -13.58 -24.33 -13.30
CA LEU A 218 -13.27 -23.68 -12.04
C LEU A 218 -12.39 -22.46 -12.35
N ARG A 219 -12.80 -21.28 -11.91
CA ARG A 219 -12.04 -20.03 -12.07
C ARG A 219 -11.91 -19.35 -10.72
N ARG A 220 -10.73 -18.83 -10.40
CA ARG A 220 -10.57 -17.99 -9.22
C ARG A 220 -11.01 -16.58 -9.57
N VAL A 221 -11.69 -15.96 -8.64
CA VAL A 221 -12.04 -14.56 -8.71
C VAL A 221 -11.10 -13.81 -7.80
N CYS A 222 -10.17 -13.08 -8.40
CA CYS A 222 -9.15 -12.33 -7.68
C CYS A 222 -9.73 -10.96 -7.36
N ARG A 223 -9.94 -10.72 -6.07
CA ARG A 223 -10.44 -9.45 -5.52
C ARG A 223 -9.26 -8.69 -4.93
N HIS A 224 -9.31 -7.36 -4.98
CA HIS A 224 -8.34 -6.55 -4.25
C HIS A 224 -8.55 -6.71 -2.76
N LEU A 225 -7.46 -6.75 -1.98
CA LEU A 225 -7.54 -6.83 -0.53
C LEU A 225 -8.19 -5.57 0.07
N ILE A 226 -7.94 -4.42 -0.54
CA ILE A 226 -8.61 -3.15 -0.25
C ILE A 226 -9.42 -2.77 -1.48
N ASP A 227 -10.74 -2.68 -1.34
CA ASP A 227 -11.63 -2.21 -2.40
C ASP A 227 -12.24 -0.85 -2.03
N ALA A 228 -11.50 0.21 -2.36
CA ALA A 228 -11.94 1.58 -2.12
C ALA A 228 -13.03 2.07 -3.11
N THR A 229 -13.46 1.25 -4.08
CA THR A 229 -14.53 1.65 -5.02
C THR A 229 -15.86 1.87 -4.30
N ILE A 230 -16.10 1.17 -3.19
CA ILE A 230 -17.29 1.34 -2.35
C ILE A 230 -17.45 2.77 -1.82
N LEU A 231 -16.36 3.53 -1.66
CA LEU A 231 -16.39 4.92 -1.22
C LEU A 231 -17.05 5.87 -2.23
N ARG A 232 -17.26 5.41 -3.46
CA ARG A 232 -17.93 6.20 -4.52
C ARG A 232 -19.45 6.06 -4.50
N VAL A 233 -20.00 5.10 -3.75
CA VAL A 233 -21.43 4.77 -3.77
C VAL A 233 -22.28 5.96 -3.29
N CYS A 234 -21.94 6.54 -2.14
CA CYS A 234 -22.58 7.76 -1.67
C CYS A 234 -21.70 8.49 -0.64
N LYS A 235 -22.06 9.74 -0.33
CA LYS A 235 -21.32 10.58 0.62
C LYS A 235 -21.21 9.94 2.01
N SER A 236 -22.29 9.35 2.54
CA SER A 236 -22.28 8.72 3.87
C SER A 236 -21.29 7.56 3.96
N ILE A 237 -21.23 6.72 2.92
CA ILE A 237 -20.27 5.61 2.85
C ILE A 237 -18.86 6.15 2.68
N CYS A 238 -18.68 7.21 1.88
CA CYS A 238 -17.39 7.86 1.71
C CYS A 238 -16.86 8.38 3.06
N ASP A 239 -17.69 9.08 3.81
CA ASP A 239 -17.30 9.72 5.08
C ASP A 239 -16.92 8.66 6.12
N GLN A 240 -17.74 7.63 6.33
CA GLN A 240 -17.46 6.52 7.26
C GLN A 240 -16.26 5.67 6.79
N GLY A 241 -16.24 5.31 5.52
CA GLY A 241 -15.21 4.43 4.97
C GLY A 241 -13.83 5.08 4.87
N ASN A 242 -13.74 6.41 4.70
CA ASN A 242 -12.43 7.09 4.73
C ASN A 242 -11.74 6.92 6.08
N GLU A 243 -12.48 6.97 7.19
CA GLU A 243 -11.90 6.75 8.51
C GLU A 243 -11.29 5.35 8.61
N LEU A 244 -12.01 4.32 8.17
CA LEU A 244 -11.50 2.94 8.17
C LEU A 244 -10.33 2.74 7.21
N LEU A 245 -10.36 3.38 6.02
CA LEU A 245 -9.30 3.30 5.04
C LEU A 245 -7.99 3.96 5.53
N TYR A 246 -8.05 5.12 6.18
CA TYR A 246 -6.83 5.85 6.57
C TYR A 246 -6.42 5.61 8.02
N ALA A 247 -7.36 5.42 8.93
CA ALA A 247 -7.05 5.14 10.33
C ALA A 247 -6.86 3.64 10.60
N GLY A 248 -7.48 2.76 9.80
CA GLY A 248 -7.41 1.31 9.97
C GLY A 248 -6.26 0.62 9.25
N ASN A 249 -5.47 1.34 8.44
CA ASN A 249 -4.31 0.79 7.73
C ASN A 249 -3.00 1.42 8.19
N GLU A 250 -1.93 0.65 8.04
CA GLU A 250 -0.56 1.13 8.23
C GLU A 250 0.05 1.51 6.87
N PHE A 251 0.68 2.68 6.77
CA PHE A 251 1.26 3.15 5.51
C PHE A 251 2.78 3.18 5.53
N LYS A 252 3.42 2.63 4.49
CA LYS A 252 4.88 2.62 4.33
C LYS A 252 5.35 3.48 3.16
N PHE A 253 6.39 4.27 3.42
CA PHE A 253 7.08 5.07 2.44
C PHE A 253 8.58 4.79 2.48
N SER A 254 9.15 4.46 1.32
CA SER A 254 10.60 4.34 1.18
C SER A 254 11.22 5.63 0.69
N THR A 255 12.49 5.86 1.01
CA THR A 255 13.26 6.98 0.46
C THR A 255 13.30 6.93 -1.05
N THR A 256 13.33 8.11 -1.65
CA THR A 256 13.33 8.27 -3.11
C THR A 256 14.59 7.66 -3.70
N LYS A 257 14.45 6.89 -4.78
CA LYS A 257 15.60 6.48 -5.59
C LYS A 257 15.97 7.60 -6.56
N THR A 258 17.16 8.17 -6.42
CA THR A 258 17.72 9.19 -7.29
C THR A 258 18.77 8.60 -8.26
N GLY A 259 19.13 9.34 -9.32
CA GLY A 259 20.11 8.92 -10.32
C GLY A 259 19.51 8.36 -11.64
N LYS A 260 20.39 7.88 -12.55
CA LYS A 260 20.05 7.57 -13.96
C LYS A 260 18.88 6.59 -14.15
N LEU A 261 18.70 5.66 -13.22
CA LEU A 261 17.62 4.65 -13.24
C LEU A 261 16.56 4.86 -12.14
N GLY A 262 16.80 5.74 -11.17
CA GLY A 262 16.02 5.83 -9.93
C GLY A 262 14.79 6.73 -10.04
N ALA A 263 14.98 7.96 -10.51
CA ALA A 263 13.93 8.98 -10.58
C ALA A 263 13.37 9.03 -12.01
N ALA A 264 12.19 8.44 -12.21
CA ALA A 264 11.60 8.35 -13.54
C ALA A 264 10.88 9.65 -13.91
N GLU A 265 11.40 10.33 -14.93
CA GLU A 265 10.75 11.48 -15.56
C GLU A 265 9.46 11.04 -16.28
N SER A 266 8.58 12.00 -16.52
CA SER A 266 7.44 11.88 -17.43
C SER A 266 7.61 12.82 -18.61
N LEU A 267 7.15 12.39 -19.78
CA LEU A 267 7.00 13.25 -20.94
C LEU A 267 5.55 13.74 -20.99
N PHE A 268 5.35 15.04 -20.85
CA PHE A 268 4.05 15.69 -21.01
C PHE A 268 4.14 16.71 -22.14
N GLU A 269 3.26 16.57 -23.13
CA GLU A 269 3.32 17.35 -24.37
C GLU A 269 4.72 17.25 -24.99
N ASP A 270 5.50 18.32 -24.95
CA ASP A 270 6.88 18.40 -25.42
C ASP A 270 7.89 18.70 -24.29
N GLY A 271 7.53 18.48 -23.03
CA GLY A 271 8.38 18.76 -21.86
C GLY A 271 8.66 17.54 -20.99
N LEU A 272 9.88 17.47 -20.43
CA LEU A 272 10.21 16.52 -19.38
C LEU A 272 9.84 17.10 -18.01
N ILE A 273 9.09 16.34 -17.24
CA ILE A 273 8.66 16.69 -15.88
C ILE A 273 9.17 15.61 -14.91
N PRO A 274 9.70 15.99 -13.74
CA PRO A 274 9.96 17.35 -13.28
C PRO A 274 11.22 17.94 -13.93
N SER A 275 11.40 19.26 -13.82
CA SER A 275 12.68 19.88 -14.17
C SER A 275 13.81 19.32 -13.29
N PRO A 276 15.03 19.15 -13.82
CA PRO A 276 16.15 18.61 -13.05
C PRO A 276 16.60 19.60 -11.98
N GLY A 277 16.86 19.09 -10.77
CA GLY A 277 17.47 19.87 -9.67
C GLY A 277 16.94 19.44 -8.32
N SER A 278 17.82 18.96 -7.43
CA SER A 278 17.44 18.49 -6.09
C SER A 278 18.06 19.38 -5.02
N HIS A 279 17.21 20.01 -4.20
CA HIS A 279 17.63 20.74 -3.00
C HIS A 279 18.07 19.77 -1.89
N ARG A 280 17.50 18.56 -1.85
CA ARG A 280 17.93 17.50 -0.92
C ARG A 280 19.40 17.13 -1.06
N SER A 281 19.89 17.11 -2.30
CA SER A 281 21.30 16.81 -2.59
C SER A 281 22.25 17.85 -1.97
N PHE A 282 21.81 19.11 -1.84
CA PHE A 282 22.59 20.14 -1.16
C PHE A 282 22.57 19.97 0.36
N CYS A 283 21.43 19.62 0.95
CA CYS A 283 21.25 19.53 2.40
C CYS A 283 21.94 18.31 3.03
N GLN A 284 22.12 17.23 2.26
CA GLN A 284 22.63 15.95 2.75
C GLN A 284 23.90 16.10 3.61
N GLY A 285 23.77 15.78 4.91
CA GLY A 285 24.88 15.77 5.86
C GLY A 285 25.44 17.15 6.21
N ARG A 286 24.70 18.23 5.93
CA ARG A 286 25.10 19.61 6.22
C ARG A 286 24.24 20.24 7.31
N ASP A 287 24.89 20.83 8.29
CA ASP A 287 24.23 21.54 9.39
C ASP A 287 24.52 23.05 9.39
N CYS A 288 25.00 23.58 8.26
CA CYS A 288 25.22 25.01 8.13
C CYS A 288 23.89 25.76 7.98
N GLN A 289 23.89 27.04 8.35
CA GLN A 289 22.71 27.92 8.31
C GLN A 289 21.94 27.85 6.98
N LYS A 290 22.68 27.85 5.85
CA LYS A 290 22.08 27.75 4.51
C LYS A 290 21.33 26.43 4.27
N ALA A 291 21.81 25.31 4.81
CA ALA A 291 21.12 24.03 4.70
C ALA A 291 19.82 24.05 5.53
N THR A 292 19.86 24.64 6.73
CA THR A 292 18.67 24.85 7.57
C THR A 292 17.61 25.70 6.87
N GLU A 293 18.02 26.81 6.24
CA GLU A 293 17.12 27.68 5.46
C GLU A 293 16.46 26.93 4.29
N ILE A 294 17.23 26.16 3.52
CA ILE A 294 16.69 25.37 2.40
C ILE A 294 15.74 24.28 2.90
N ARG A 295 16.04 23.60 4.02
CA ARG A 295 15.12 22.62 4.62
C ARG A 295 13.80 23.26 5.02
N GLN A 296 13.84 24.48 5.56
CA GLN A 296 12.66 25.22 5.95
C GLN A 296 11.83 25.63 4.71
N GLU A 297 12.47 26.17 3.67
CA GLU A 297 11.83 26.49 2.39
C GLU A 297 11.14 25.27 1.78
N MET A 298 11.84 24.12 1.74
CA MET A 298 11.28 22.86 1.26
C MET A 298 10.05 22.41 2.06
N ALA A 299 10.07 22.60 3.38
CA ALA A 299 8.94 22.27 4.24
C ALA A 299 7.74 23.18 3.98
N ASP A 300 7.97 24.48 3.82
CA ASP A 300 6.93 25.46 3.52
C ASP A 300 6.30 25.21 2.14
N ASP A 301 7.13 24.90 1.14
CA ASP A 301 6.68 24.49 -0.19
C ASP A 301 5.84 23.21 -0.14
N ALA A 302 6.31 22.19 0.57
CA ALA A 302 5.58 20.93 0.72
C ALA A 302 4.22 21.14 1.39
N ILE A 303 4.16 22.00 2.43
CA ILE A 303 2.89 22.39 3.08
C ILE A 303 1.96 23.06 2.07
N SER A 304 2.46 24.04 1.31
CA SER A 304 1.69 24.75 0.29
C SER A 304 1.14 23.79 -0.78
N ILE A 305 1.98 22.89 -1.28
CA ILE A 305 1.63 21.86 -2.26
C ILE A 305 0.50 20.95 -1.74
N ILE A 306 0.59 20.51 -0.49
CA ILE A 306 -0.41 19.62 0.12
C ILE A 306 -1.73 20.35 0.36
N GLN A 307 -1.68 21.60 0.86
CA GLN A 307 -2.88 22.40 1.14
C GLN A 307 -3.63 22.78 -0.13
N ASN A 308 -2.89 23.27 -1.14
CA ASN A 308 -3.46 23.74 -2.39
C ASN A 308 -3.73 22.60 -3.38
N ARG A 309 -3.30 21.38 -3.06
CA ARG A 309 -3.36 20.21 -3.95
C ARG A 309 -2.76 20.50 -5.34
N THR A 310 -1.67 21.26 -5.36
CA THR A 310 -0.96 21.73 -6.57
C THR A 310 -0.84 20.61 -7.60
N PRO A 311 -1.20 20.81 -8.88
CA PRO A 311 -1.11 19.77 -9.91
C PRO A 311 0.26 19.08 -9.93
N VAL A 312 0.28 17.78 -10.23
CA VAL A 312 1.53 16.98 -10.22
C VAL A 312 2.57 17.53 -11.20
N GLN A 313 2.12 18.17 -12.29
CA GLN A 313 2.97 18.78 -13.31
C GLN A 313 3.73 20.02 -12.81
N ASP A 314 3.19 20.70 -11.78
CA ASP A 314 3.75 21.91 -11.22
C ASP A 314 4.66 21.63 -10.00
N LEU A 315 4.87 20.34 -9.68
CA LEU A 315 5.77 19.95 -8.60
C LEU A 315 7.22 20.00 -9.08
N TYR A 316 8.07 20.64 -8.29
CA TYR A 316 9.52 20.57 -8.52
C TYR A 316 10.08 19.18 -8.15
N PHE A 317 11.31 18.93 -8.57
CA PHE A 317 11.96 17.60 -8.55
C PHE A 317 11.78 16.81 -7.25
N ASP A 318 12.16 17.39 -6.10
CA ASP A 318 12.13 16.64 -4.83
C ASP A 318 10.70 16.26 -4.45
N MET A 319 9.74 17.18 -4.59
CA MET A 319 8.32 16.94 -4.25
C MET A 319 7.62 16.03 -5.27
N TYR A 320 8.06 16.05 -6.53
CA TYR A 320 7.54 15.16 -7.56
C TYR A 320 7.95 13.70 -7.32
N HIS A 321 9.13 13.46 -6.73
CA HIS A 321 9.62 12.10 -6.50
C HIS A 321 9.37 11.59 -5.07
N ASP A 322 9.11 12.48 -4.11
CA ASP A 322 8.79 12.11 -2.74
C ASP A 322 7.40 11.47 -2.61
N LEU A 323 7.38 10.17 -2.29
CA LEU A 323 6.14 9.40 -2.19
C LEU A 323 5.25 9.84 -1.02
N PHE A 324 5.83 10.28 0.10
CA PHE A 324 5.05 10.67 1.26
C PHE A 324 4.37 12.02 1.02
N VAL A 325 5.11 13.01 0.51
CA VAL A 325 4.55 14.32 0.15
C VAL A 325 3.45 14.16 -0.89
N ARG A 326 3.69 13.35 -1.93
CA ARG A 326 2.69 13.10 -2.97
C ARG A 326 1.45 12.40 -2.45
N PHE A 327 1.61 11.45 -1.53
CA PHE A 327 0.50 10.79 -0.88
C PHE A 327 -0.33 11.78 -0.07
N LEU A 328 0.30 12.59 0.78
CA LEU A 328 -0.39 13.63 1.55
C LEU A 328 -1.10 14.63 0.64
N ARG A 329 -0.47 15.04 -0.48
CA ARG A 329 -1.07 15.92 -1.48
C ARG A 329 -2.28 15.27 -2.18
N ALA A 330 -2.20 13.98 -2.49
CA ALA A 330 -3.29 13.26 -3.15
C ALA A 330 -4.52 13.09 -2.26
N ILE A 331 -4.33 12.75 -0.97
CA ILE A 331 -5.45 12.56 -0.03
C ILE A 331 -5.92 13.89 0.58
N GLY A 332 -5.01 14.84 0.73
CA GLY A 332 -5.23 16.15 1.33
C GLY A 332 -5.34 16.13 2.87
N PRO A 333 -5.36 17.31 3.50
CA PRO A 333 -5.19 17.47 4.95
C PRO A 333 -6.19 16.71 5.82
N SER A 334 -7.47 16.70 5.44
CA SER A 334 -8.53 16.06 6.24
C SER A 334 -8.34 14.55 6.38
N LYS A 335 -7.92 13.88 5.29
CA LYS A 335 -7.65 12.43 5.29
C LYS A 335 -6.30 12.11 5.92
N ALA A 336 -5.30 12.96 5.70
CA ALA A 336 -4.00 12.84 6.36
C ALA A 336 -4.13 12.85 7.89
N ALA A 337 -5.04 13.66 8.44
CA ALA A 337 -5.29 13.72 9.87
C ALA A 337 -5.82 12.40 10.46
N MET A 338 -6.40 11.52 9.65
CA MET A 338 -6.93 10.22 10.10
C MET A 338 -5.84 9.15 10.26
N ILE A 339 -4.66 9.36 9.67
CA ILE A 339 -3.58 8.36 9.68
C ILE A 339 -3.11 8.11 11.12
N LYS A 340 -3.11 6.84 11.52
CA LYS A 340 -2.65 6.39 12.85
C LYS A 340 -1.25 5.78 12.85
N THR A 341 -0.82 5.18 11.74
CA THR A 341 0.47 4.48 11.67
C THR A 341 1.24 4.82 10.39
N LEU A 342 2.51 5.20 10.54
CA LEU A 342 3.43 5.48 9.43
C LEU A 342 4.73 4.68 9.58
N HIS A 343 5.22 4.14 8.47
CA HIS A 343 6.50 3.47 8.34
C HIS A 343 7.36 4.22 7.33
N PHE A 344 8.57 4.58 7.74
CA PHE A 344 9.59 5.13 6.85
C PHE A 344 10.75 4.17 6.73
N SER A 345 11.26 3.98 5.52
CA SER A 345 12.39 3.08 5.29
C SER A 345 13.40 3.66 4.33
N GLY A 346 14.69 3.48 4.60
CA GLY A 346 15.74 3.95 3.69
C GLY A 346 17.14 3.82 4.27
N PRO A 347 18.17 4.13 3.49
CA PRO A 347 19.53 4.19 4.02
C PRO A 347 19.77 5.49 4.78
N ILE A 348 20.53 5.41 5.87
CA ILE A 348 21.16 6.59 6.46
C ILE A 348 22.44 6.84 5.66
N LYS A 349 22.37 7.82 4.78
CA LYS A 349 23.36 7.99 3.71
C LYS A 349 24.58 8.75 4.21
N GLN A 350 25.76 8.22 3.91
CA GLN A 350 27.05 8.77 4.31
C GLN A 350 27.91 9.18 3.11
N HIS A 351 27.70 8.59 1.94
CA HIS A 351 28.44 8.99 0.73
C HIS A 351 27.77 10.15 -0.02
N TYR A 352 28.57 10.93 -0.76
CA TYR A 352 28.07 11.94 -1.68
C TYR A 352 27.94 11.36 -3.09
N CYS A 353 26.75 11.49 -3.68
CA CYS A 353 26.54 11.10 -5.06
C CYS A 353 27.13 12.14 -6.01
N SER A 354 28.34 11.88 -6.51
CA SER A 354 28.94 12.64 -7.61
C SER A 354 28.80 11.87 -8.95
N GLN A 355 29.05 12.53 -10.08
CA GLN A 355 29.16 11.84 -11.38
C GLN A 355 30.26 10.75 -11.39
N ASP A 356 31.18 10.83 -10.43
CA ASP A 356 32.25 9.89 -10.24
C ASP A 356 32.00 8.92 -9.08
N SER A 357 30.87 8.94 -8.38
CA SER A 357 30.61 7.99 -7.30
C SER A 357 30.32 6.57 -7.80
N SER A 358 30.42 5.58 -6.91
CA SER A 358 30.00 4.19 -7.17
C SER A 358 28.54 4.11 -7.64
N CYS A 359 27.67 4.96 -7.11
CA CYS A 359 26.24 4.95 -7.33
C CYS A 359 25.87 5.34 -8.76
N THR A 360 26.63 6.22 -9.41
CA THR A 360 26.35 6.68 -10.78
C THR A 360 26.92 5.73 -11.85
N LYS A 361 27.97 4.96 -11.54
CA LYS A 361 28.64 4.03 -12.47
C LYS A 361 28.22 2.57 -12.30
N ALA A 362 28.21 2.06 -11.06
CA ALA A 362 27.92 0.64 -10.78
C ALA A 362 26.42 0.38 -10.62
N TYR A 363 25.76 1.09 -9.70
CA TYR A 363 24.36 0.83 -9.36
C TYR A 363 23.36 1.64 -10.21
N LYS A 364 23.86 2.69 -10.90
CA LYS A 364 23.11 3.61 -11.77
C LYS A 364 21.90 4.29 -11.09
N CYS A 365 21.76 4.14 -9.78
CA CYS A 365 20.81 4.81 -8.91
C CYS A 365 21.38 4.80 -7.48
N CYS A 366 20.93 5.75 -6.67
CA CYS A 366 21.16 5.81 -5.23
C CYS A 366 19.80 6.08 -4.56
N GLU A 367 19.70 5.91 -3.26
CA GLU A 367 18.54 6.35 -2.49
C GLU A 367 18.86 7.66 -1.77
N ASP A 368 17.83 8.46 -1.50
CA ASP A 368 17.95 9.64 -0.64
C ASP A 368 18.26 9.22 0.79
N ASP A 369 18.89 10.14 1.51
CA ASP A 369 19.15 9.97 2.93
C ASP A 369 17.82 9.93 3.71
N LEU A 370 17.66 8.87 4.50
CA LEU A 370 16.51 8.69 5.38
C LEU A 370 16.41 9.83 6.40
N ILE A 371 17.54 10.31 6.94
CA ILE A 371 17.55 11.39 7.93
C ILE A 371 17.03 12.70 7.31
N GLU A 372 17.51 13.08 6.13
CA GLU A 372 17.04 14.28 5.41
C GLU A 372 15.54 14.19 5.06
N SER A 373 15.08 12.99 4.70
CA SER A 373 13.66 12.76 4.44
C SER A 373 12.83 12.93 5.71
N LEU A 374 13.28 12.35 6.83
CA LEU A 374 12.58 12.43 8.12
C LEU A 374 12.52 13.86 8.67
N LEU A 375 13.58 14.67 8.49
CA LEU A 375 13.56 16.08 8.88
C LEU A 375 12.41 16.85 8.20
N LEU A 376 12.20 16.63 6.89
CA LEU A 376 11.02 17.17 6.21
C LEU A 376 9.73 16.57 6.77
N TYR A 377 9.68 15.25 6.91
CA TYR A 377 8.45 14.54 7.28
C TYR A 377 7.97 14.88 8.68
N ILE A 378 8.85 15.16 9.64
CA ILE A 378 8.47 15.58 10.99
C ILE A 378 7.62 16.84 10.94
N THR A 379 8.01 17.84 10.15
CA THR A 379 7.23 19.08 9.97
C THR A 379 5.86 18.78 9.34
N LEU A 380 5.82 17.91 8.34
CA LEU A 380 4.57 17.53 7.67
C LEU A 380 3.64 16.71 8.57
N ILE A 381 4.19 15.77 9.36
CA ILE A 381 3.46 14.96 10.33
C ILE A 381 2.84 15.88 11.39
N LYS A 382 3.63 16.78 11.97
CA LYS A 382 3.13 17.77 12.93
C LYS A 382 2.00 18.60 12.32
N LYS A 383 2.08 18.95 11.04
CA LYS A 383 1.06 19.79 10.38
C LYS A 383 -0.21 19.03 10.01
N PHE A 384 -0.09 17.84 9.44
CA PHE A 384 -1.19 17.14 8.76
C PHE A 384 -1.64 15.85 9.45
N CYS A 385 -0.73 15.08 10.06
CA CYS A 385 -1.02 13.76 10.62
C CYS A 385 -1.35 13.85 12.12
N LYS A 386 -2.41 14.59 12.46
CA LYS A 386 -2.76 14.95 13.85
C LYS A 386 -3.14 13.77 14.76
N ASN A 387 -3.51 12.63 14.19
CA ASN A 387 -3.85 11.43 14.95
C ASN A 387 -2.79 10.33 14.82
N LEU A 388 -1.56 10.66 14.40
CA LEU A 388 -0.49 9.67 14.30
C LEU A 388 -0.15 9.13 15.69
N GLN A 389 -0.33 7.83 15.89
CA GLN A 389 -0.10 7.11 17.14
C GLN A 389 1.15 6.24 17.08
N LYS A 390 1.47 5.66 15.93
CA LYS A 390 2.64 4.77 15.76
C LYS A 390 3.54 5.27 14.63
N LEU A 391 4.83 5.36 14.90
CA LEU A 391 5.86 5.68 13.93
C LEU A 391 6.88 4.55 13.90
N VAL A 392 7.18 4.04 12.71
CA VAL A 392 8.16 2.98 12.49
C VAL A 392 9.26 3.47 11.57
N ILE A 393 10.52 3.30 11.96
CA ILE A 393 11.69 3.70 11.18
C ILE A 393 12.53 2.45 10.88
N VAL A 394 12.63 2.11 9.59
CA VAL A 394 13.42 0.97 9.11
C VAL A 394 14.68 1.49 8.43
N MET A 395 15.79 1.47 9.15
CA MET A 395 17.05 1.99 8.64
C MET A 395 17.87 0.93 7.90
N ARG A 396 18.69 1.39 6.96
CA ARG A 396 19.77 0.61 6.35
C ARG A 396 21.08 1.38 6.48
N LYS A 397 22.15 0.71 6.88
CA LYS A 397 23.49 1.32 6.86
C LYS A 397 23.95 1.53 5.43
N ASP A 398 24.58 2.66 5.18
CA ASP A 398 25.16 2.98 3.88
C ASP A 398 26.59 2.44 3.76
N PHE A 399 26.68 1.29 3.10
CA PHE A 399 27.95 0.64 2.79
C PHE A 399 28.51 1.03 1.41
N GLU A 400 27.97 2.04 0.73
CA GLU A 400 28.51 2.46 -0.58
C GLU A 400 29.81 3.26 -0.43
N THR A 401 30.76 2.95 -1.32
CA THR A 401 32.19 3.03 -0.98
C THR A 401 32.95 4.22 -1.55
N SER A 402 32.37 5.07 -2.40
CA SER A 402 33.18 6.19 -2.90
C SER A 402 32.45 7.46 -3.36
N ASP A 403 33.05 8.59 -2.96
CA ASP A 403 32.91 9.89 -3.62
C ASP A 403 33.74 9.97 -4.93
N SER A 404 34.61 8.98 -5.18
CA SER A 404 35.38 8.83 -6.44
C SER A 404 35.62 7.37 -6.86
N PHE A 405 35.19 7.00 -8.07
CA PHE A 405 35.31 5.66 -8.67
C PHE A 405 36.75 5.31 -9.06
N ARG A 406 37.67 6.28 -9.07
CA ARG A 406 39.06 6.10 -9.50
C ARG A 406 40.08 5.96 -8.36
N GLY A 407 39.69 6.19 -7.11
CA GLY A 407 40.49 5.76 -5.97
C GLY A 407 40.26 4.26 -5.74
N GLY A 408 41.32 3.47 -5.58
CA GLY A 408 41.18 2.06 -5.17
C GLY A 408 40.26 1.96 -3.94
N ARG A 409 39.53 0.83 -3.77
CA ARG A 409 38.59 0.60 -2.65
C ARG A 409 39.10 1.31 -1.41
N THR A 410 38.55 2.47 -1.09
CA THR A 410 38.84 3.14 0.16
C THR A 410 38.41 2.14 1.21
N PHE A 411 39.37 1.48 1.86
CA PHE A 411 39.11 0.69 3.05
C PHE A 411 38.65 1.70 4.10
N TYR A 412 37.35 1.87 4.23
CA TYR A 412 36.78 2.60 5.35
C TYR A 412 36.60 1.63 6.50
N ASP A 413 36.77 2.17 7.69
CA ASP A 413 36.45 1.45 8.91
C ASP A 413 34.92 1.28 8.98
N TYR A 414 34.47 0.03 8.83
CA TYR A 414 33.04 -0.33 8.92
C TYR A 414 32.47 0.00 10.29
N GLU A 415 33.28 -0.13 11.35
CA GLU A 415 32.86 0.18 12.71
C GLU A 415 32.68 1.69 12.88
N GLU A 416 33.60 2.50 12.36
CA GLU A 416 33.49 3.96 12.40
C GLU A 416 32.27 4.46 11.62
N ARG A 417 32.03 3.94 10.42
CA ARG A 417 30.82 4.26 9.67
C ARG A 417 29.56 3.84 10.41
N GLY A 418 29.57 2.66 11.03
CA GLY A 418 28.48 2.20 11.90
C GLY A 418 28.20 3.19 13.03
N ARG A 419 29.25 3.62 13.74
CA ARG A 419 29.15 4.62 14.82
C ARG A 419 28.58 5.94 14.32
N GLN A 420 29.07 6.48 13.21
CA GLN A 420 28.57 7.73 12.64
C GLN A 420 27.11 7.63 12.19
N CYS A 421 26.71 6.48 11.63
CA CYS A 421 25.33 6.21 11.24
C CYS A 421 24.41 6.28 12.46
N TYR A 422 24.78 5.58 13.53
CA TYR A 422 24.00 5.56 14.77
C TYR A 422 24.00 6.91 15.50
N ALA A 423 25.11 7.65 15.49
CA ALA A 423 25.17 8.98 16.09
C ALA A 423 24.19 9.96 15.41
N ARG A 424 24.14 9.95 14.06
CA ARG A 424 23.18 10.78 13.31
C ARG A 424 21.73 10.38 13.55
N LEU A 425 21.46 9.07 13.64
CA LEU A 425 20.12 8.59 13.99
C LEU A 425 19.74 9.02 15.40
N GLN A 426 20.62 8.83 16.37
CA GLN A 426 20.39 9.17 17.76
C GLN A 426 20.08 10.66 17.92
N ASP A 427 20.87 11.53 17.27
CA ASP A 427 20.63 12.98 17.27
C ASP A 427 19.23 13.33 16.74
N LEU A 428 18.82 12.75 15.60
CA LEU A 428 17.46 12.93 15.06
C LEU A 428 16.39 12.43 16.05
N LEU A 429 16.60 11.25 16.65
CA LEU A 429 15.64 10.64 17.55
C LEU A 429 15.41 11.51 18.79
N GLU A 430 16.48 11.98 19.41
CA GLU A 430 16.45 12.75 20.65
C GLU A 430 15.96 14.19 20.44
N ASN A 431 16.41 14.85 19.36
CA ASN A 431 16.18 16.28 19.19
C ASN A 431 14.95 16.61 18.33
N GLN A 432 14.56 15.74 17.40
CA GLN A 432 13.50 16.05 16.43
C GLN A 432 12.29 15.12 16.57
N ILE A 433 12.51 13.81 16.69
CA ILE A 433 11.40 12.83 16.77
C ILE A 433 10.64 12.96 18.10
N ARG A 434 11.33 13.21 19.23
CA ARG A 434 10.67 13.42 20.54
C ARG A 434 9.63 14.56 20.52
N GLU A 435 9.79 15.54 19.62
CA GLU A 435 8.84 16.65 19.43
C GLU A 435 7.49 16.22 18.83
N LEU A 436 7.37 15.00 18.31
CA LEU A 436 6.10 14.44 17.83
C LEU A 436 5.19 14.11 19.02
N ASN A 437 4.35 15.07 19.39
CA ASN A 437 3.50 15.00 20.57
C ASN A 437 2.36 13.97 20.47
N THR A 438 1.90 13.61 19.27
CA THR A 438 0.78 12.66 19.08
C THR A 438 1.22 11.21 19.12
N VAL A 439 2.47 10.95 18.74
CA VAL A 439 3.04 9.59 18.65
C VAL A 439 3.13 8.97 20.04
N GLN A 440 2.62 7.77 20.16
CA GLN A 440 2.56 6.97 21.39
C GLN A 440 3.59 5.85 21.36
N HIS A 441 3.83 5.28 20.18
CA HIS A 441 4.74 4.17 19.95
C HIS A 441 5.75 4.51 18.85
N LEU A 442 7.03 4.33 19.16
CA LEU A 442 8.13 4.42 18.21
C LEU A 442 8.78 3.04 18.12
N GLU A 443 9.04 2.56 16.90
CA GLU A 443 9.80 1.35 16.63
C GLU A 443 10.91 1.68 15.62
N VAL A 444 12.15 1.27 15.91
CA VAL A 444 13.32 1.52 15.08
C VAL A 444 14.11 0.23 14.93
N TYR A 445 14.26 -0.24 13.69
CA TYR A 445 14.97 -1.48 13.41
C TYR A 445 15.75 -1.42 12.10
N GLU A 446 16.75 -2.29 11.95
CA GLU A 446 17.44 -2.50 10.67
C GLU A 446 16.63 -3.41 9.74
N VAL A 447 16.94 -3.44 8.44
CA VAL A 447 16.18 -4.18 7.40
C VAL A 447 15.82 -5.65 7.77
N HIS A 448 16.60 -6.31 8.62
CA HIS A 448 16.37 -7.68 9.09
C HIS A 448 15.56 -7.79 10.40
N ARG A 449 14.93 -6.69 10.84
CA ARG A 449 14.27 -6.53 12.15
C ARG A 449 15.23 -6.65 13.34
N ASP A 450 16.50 -6.38 13.11
CA ASP A 450 17.48 -6.26 14.19
C ASP A 450 17.20 -4.96 14.97
N GLU A 451 17.13 -5.05 16.29
CA GLU A 451 16.97 -3.90 17.17
C GLU A 451 18.14 -2.93 17.04
N VAL A 452 17.86 -1.64 17.07
CA VAL A 452 18.88 -0.59 17.00
C VAL A 452 19.16 -0.07 18.41
N GLU A 453 20.33 -0.40 18.97
CA GLU A 453 20.67 -0.10 20.36
C GLU A 453 20.56 1.40 20.70
N CYS A 454 21.00 2.30 19.80
CA CYS A 454 20.92 3.74 20.04
C CYS A 454 19.49 4.30 20.05
N ALA A 455 18.49 3.53 19.62
CA ALA A 455 17.09 3.94 19.62
C ALA A 455 16.34 3.55 20.89
N LYS A 456 16.81 2.53 21.64
CA LYS A 456 16.09 1.92 22.77
C LYS A 456 15.67 2.93 23.83
N GLU A 457 16.54 3.88 24.17
CA GLU A 457 16.22 4.90 25.16
C GLU A 457 15.05 5.78 24.70
N THR A 458 15.05 6.18 23.42
CA THR A 458 13.98 7.00 22.87
C THR A 458 12.68 6.21 22.71
N GLU A 459 12.72 4.93 22.31
CA GLU A 459 11.55 4.05 22.30
C GLU A 459 10.93 3.87 23.69
N ALA A 460 11.77 3.65 24.71
CA ALA A 460 11.34 3.57 26.10
C ALA A 460 10.73 4.91 26.58
N TRP A 461 11.32 6.03 26.18
CA TRP A 461 10.79 7.36 26.47
C TRP A 461 9.37 7.57 25.90
N PHE A 462 9.10 7.14 24.66
CA PHE A 462 7.74 7.19 24.10
C PHE A 462 6.75 6.31 24.87
N SER A 463 7.17 5.10 25.23
CA SER A 463 6.35 4.16 26.00
C SER A 463 5.99 4.73 27.38
N GLU A 464 6.98 5.30 28.09
CA GLU A 464 6.79 5.90 29.40
C GLU A 464 5.93 7.17 29.33
N ARG A 465 6.17 8.04 28.36
CA ARG A 465 5.35 9.24 28.12
C ARG A 465 3.89 8.88 27.88
N THR A 466 3.62 7.85 27.08
CA THR A 466 2.27 7.36 26.82
C THR A 466 1.61 6.82 28.09
N ARG A 467 2.36 6.03 28.88
CA ARG A 467 1.89 5.50 30.17
C ARG A 467 1.48 6.62 31.13
N LEU A 468 2.32 7.65 31.28
CA LEU A 468 2.04 8.80 32.14
C LEU A 468 0.77 9.55 31.72
N ARG A 469 0.62 9.84 30.42
CA ARG A 469 -0.59 10.47 29.88
C ARG A 469 -1.85 9.65 30.11
N GLY A 470 -1.76 8.32 30.00
CA GLY A 470 -2.86 7.42 30.31
C GLY A 470 -3.28 7.50 31.77
N LEU A 471 -2.32 7.58 32.69
CA LEU A 471 -2.59 7.74 34.13
C LEU A 471 -3.25 9.09 34.45
N GLU A 472 -2.76 10.19 33.86
CA GLU A 472 -3.35 11.52 34.02
C GLU A 472 -4.79 11.57 33.49
N ALA A 473 -5.04 10.99 32.32
CA ALA A 473 -6.38 10.91 31.74
C ALA A 473 -7.34 10.11 32.64
N LEU A 474 -6.88 9.00 33.21
CA LEU A 474 -7.66 8.19 34.15
C LEU A 474 -7.99 8.96 35.43
N GLN A 475 -7.01 9.69 36.00
CA GLN A 475 -7.23 10.53 37.18
C GLN A 475 -8.27 11.62 36.91
N LYS A 476 -8.16 12.29 35.75
CA LYS A 476 -9.12 13.31 35.31
C LYS A 476 -10.52 12.75 35.13
N ALA A 477 -10.65 11.58 34.50
CA ALA A 477 -11.94 10.90 34.33
C ALA A 477 -12.58 10.51 35.67
N LYS A 478 -11.78 9.99 36.63
CA LYS A 478 -12.25 9.69 37.99
C LYS A 478 -12.75 10.94 38.70
N LEU A 479 -12.03 12.06 38.58
CA LEU A 479 -12.42 13.33 39.19
C LEU A 479 -13.72 13.88 38.57
N GLN A 480 -13.84 13.82 37.24
CA GLN A 480 -15.06 14.22 36.54
C GLN A 480 -16.26 13.35 36.91
N SER A 481 -16.09 12.03 37.00
CA SER A 481 -17.15 11.12 37.44
C SER A 481 -17.60 11.41 38.88
N ARG A 482 -16.66 11.74 39.79
CA ARG A 482 -17.00 12.18 41.16
C ARG A 482 -17.78 13.50 41.17
N MET A 483 -17.39 14.48 40.35
CA MET A 483 -18.11 15.75 40.23
C MET A 483 -19.51 15.56 39.64
N GLN A 484 -19.69 14.65 38.68
CA GLN A 484 -20.99 14.29 38.14
C GLN A 484 -21.86 13.60 39.19
N ALA A 485 -21.31 12.66 39.96
CA ALA A 485 -22.05 12.02 41.06
C ALA A 485 -22.49 13.02 42.14
N LEU A 486 -21.71 14.08 42.40
CA LEU A 486 -22.07 15.16 43.34
C LEU A 486 -23.09 16.15 42.77
N THR A 487 -23.25 16.24 41.45
CA THR A 487 -24.24 17.12 40.79
C THR A 487 -25.57 16.41 40.51
N PHE A 488 -25.59 15.07 40.58
CA PHE A 488 -26.79 14.24 40.46
C PHE A 488 -27.23 13.61 41.80
N GLY A 489 -26.63 14.04 42.93
CA GLY A 489 -26.98 13.57 44.26
C GLY A 489 -28.13 14.37 44.90
N ASP A 490 -29.32 13.77 44.79
CA ASP A 490 -30.44 13.73 45.76
C ASP A 490 -31.01 15.05 46.32
N ASP A 491 -31.92 15.68 45.55
CA ASP A 491 -32.97 16.55 46.10
C ASP A 491 -34.23 15.79 46.56
N ASP A 492 -34.27 14.44 46.48
CA ASP A 492 -35.41 13.63 46.93
C ASP A 492 -34.97 12.39 47.73
N ALA A 493 -34.53 12.60 48.97
CA ALA A 493 -34.52 11.56 50.00
C ALA A 493 -34.66 12.14 51.42
N SER A 494 -35.72 12.92 51.64
CA SER A 494 -36.33 13.01 52.96
C SER A 494 -37.28 11.82 53.14
N SER A 495 -37.20 11.13 54.29
CA SER A 495 -37.94 9.92 54.69
C SER A 495 -37.23 8.63 54.26
N SER A 496 -36.72 7.76 55.13
CA SER A 496 -37.23 7.36 56.44
C SER A 496 -36.16 6.64 57.30
N VAL A 497 -36.06 7.06 58.56
CA VAL A 497 -36.05 6.27 59.80
C VAL A 497 -35.13 5.04 59.92
N GLU A 498 -34.21 5.16 60.88
CA GLU A 498 -33.73 4.18 61.87
C GLU A 498 -33.90 2.68 61.61
N THR A 499 -32.82 1.91 61.78
CA THR A 499 -32.68 1.06 62.97
C THR A 499 -31.25 0.52 63.15
N SER A 500 -30.83 0.53 64.41
CA SER A 500 -29.64 -0.09 64.97
C SER A 500 -29.89 -1.56 65.35
N VAL A 501 -28.99 -2.46 64.94
CA VAL A 501 -28.33 -3.51 65.77
C VAL A 501 -26.98 -3.83 65.12
#